data_AF-U5EDT9-F1
#
_entry.id   AF-U5EDT9-F1
#
_cell.length_a   1.000
_cell.length_b   1.000
_cell.length_c   1.000
_cell.angle_alpha   90.00
_cell.angle_beta   90.00
_cell.angle_gamma   90.00
#
_symmetry.space_group_name_H-M   'P 1'
#
loop_
_entity.id
_entity.type
_entity.pdbx_description
1 polymer ?
#
loop_
_entity_poly.entity_id
_entity_poly.type
_entity_poly.pdbx_seq_one_letter_code
_entity_poly.pdbx_strand_id
1 'polypeptide(L)'
;GYGSASRLTDPECHIKCKNVTDNEHQPKQLQKVTTLTNNVVTGTNSNAWIIDDDSYNLGKFNQTEGSWPIHHPLPLPTWSQEKIDPFVFEKVWQYEDLIGKIETILQHMLEETHYNTANNFVDFYQSYKRSAKSTGNNDLRGFFQNYVIPINRRHHMCVSLGMEIVSRLAEFDRKIANHFYLVSCEEAVEAIAPYIEHCEHKNIESVGETLEKEHALVAMRIRVTGRDGILLLDPGYHVARAVTIMKDQCYPHTGWFIQSDEPHCKREYCYTFSHQNANYVAWTERVTRGVQQTHEVSVIYVERPYKTAIDVTVRRNLVYNFRSLLSRDAKGRVCAGLYFPIVPNSSEATVTLFYDSVKDTSVKVKQLFSVFRDVNKIPDNIMTHLSNLAPQLRFQLDELIELLSSLAEIVRDQDFVTQILNINDSITEMSADN
;
A
#
# COMPACT_ATOMS: atom_id res chain seq x y z
N GLY A 1 23.55 -2.80 20.50
CA GLY A 1 22.77 -4.04 20.29
C GLY A 1 21.36 -3.63 20.01
N TYR A 2 21.12 -3.23 18.76
CA TYR A 2 19.90 -2.58 18.31
C TYR A 2 18.99 -3.65 17.70
N GLY A 3 17.73 -3.67 18.14
CA GLY A 3 16.67 -4.48 17.53
C GLY A 3 15.99 -3.65 16.45
N SER A 4 15.83 -4.22 15.26
CA SER A 4 15.06 -3.63 14.16
C SER A 4 13.58 -3.58 14.52
N ALA A 5 12.92 -2.47 14.19
CA ALA A 5 11.47 -2.34 14.21
C ALA A 5 10.87 -3.29 13.15
N SER A 6 10.00 -4.20 13.59
CA SER A 6 9.24 -5.11 12.72
C SER A 6 8.10 -4.34 12.06
N ARG A 7 8.09 -4.24 10.72
CA ARG A 7 7.04 -3.55 9.95
C ARG A 7 5.79 -4.42 9.78
N LEU A 8 4.64 -3.80 9.54
CA LEU A 8 3.26 -4.32 9.59
C LEU A 8 2.86 -5.48 8.66
N THR A 9 3.82 -6.14 8.03
CA THR A 9 3.59 -7.40 7.33
C THR A 9 4.56 -8.53 7.73
N ASP A 10 5.42 -8.32 8.73
CA ASP A 10 6.45 -9.28 9.11
C ASP A 10 5.90 -10.41 10.00
N PRO A 11 6.10 -11.71 9.66
CA PRO A 11 5.74 -12.84 10.51
C PRO A 11 6.59 -13.01 11.79
N GLU A 12 7.58 -12.15 12.05
CA GLU A 12 8.55 -12.27 13.14
C GLU A 12 8.03 -11.99 14.56
N CYS A 13 6.77 -12.32 14.85
CA CYS A 13 6.29 -12.48 16.22
C CYS A 13 6.80 -13.80 16.87
N HIS A 14 7.71 -14.57 16.24
CA HIS A 14 8.18 -15.86 16.75
C HIS A 14 9.69 -16.16 16.50
N ILE A 15 10.47 -16.02 17.58
CA ILE A 15 11.74 -16.71 17.94
C ILE A 15 13.07 -16.12 17.41
N LYS A 16 13.93 -15.71 18.37
CA LYS A 16 15.34 -15.25 18.23
C LYS A 16 16.34 -16.42 18.25
N CYS A 17 17.44 -16.31 17.50
CA CYS A 17 18.80 -16.65 17.94
C CYS A 17 19.88 -16.02 17.02
N LYS A 18 20.92 -15.45 17.63
CA LYS A 18 22.03 -14.65 17.03
C LYS A 18 23.14 -15.52 16.41
N ASN A 19 23.91 -14.96 15.45
CA ASN A 19 25.37 -14.77 15.55
C ASN A 19 25.95 -13.92 14.39
N VAL A 20 27.11 -13.33 14.68
CA VAL A 20 27.81 -12.17 14.09
C VAL A 20 28.92 -12.61 13.11
N THR A 21 29.23 -11.82 12.06
CA THR A 21 30.56 -11.17 11.78
C THR A 21 30.70 -10.62 10.34
N ASP A 22 30.92 -9.30 10.28
CA ASP A 22 31.78 -8.44 9.43
C ASP A 22 32.51 -8.97 8.18
N ASN A 23 32.43 -8.24 7.05
CA ASN A 23 33.52 -7.36 6.59
C ASN A 23 33.26 -6.62 5.26
N GLU A 24 33.83 -5.40 5.22
CA GLU A 24 33.81 -4.35 4.20
C GLU A 24 34.46 -4.73 2.84
N HIS A 25 34.08 -4.06 1.74
CA HIS A 25 34.96 -3.20 0.92
C HIS A 25 34.25 -2.55 -0.30
N GLN A 26 34.61 -1.28 -0.53
CA GLN A 26 34.01 -0.26 -1.40
C GLN A 26 34.64 -0.16 -2.83
N PRO A 27 34.17 0.72 -3.76
CA PRO A 27 33.79 0.36 -5.13
C PRO A 27 34.58 1.09 -6.24
N LYS A 28 34.25 0.83 -7.52
CA LYS A 28 34.68 1.67 -8.67
C LYS A 28 33.58 1.87 -9.73
N GLN A 29 33.11 3.12 -9.80
CA GLN A 29 32.78 4.01 -10.94
C GLN A 29 32.41 3.37 -12.31
N LEU A 30 31.17 3.51 -12.78
CA LEU A 30 30.55 4.63 -13.54
C LEU A 30 30.78 4.55 -15.07
N GLN A 31 29.69 4.41 -15.85
CA GLN A 31 29.54 5.14 -17.12
C GLN A 31 28.07 5.21 -17.60
N LYS A 32 27.70 6.43 -18.00
CA LYS A 32 26.39 6.92 -18.45
C LYS A 32 25.96 6.33 -19.79
N VAL A 33 24.69 5.97 -19.95
CA VAL A 33 24.02 5.92 -21.27
C VAL A 33 22.62 6.52 -21.18
N THR A 34 22.31 7.28 -22.23
CA THR A 34 21.31 8.32 -22.41
C THR A 34 19.87 7.81 -22.59
N THR A 35 18.94 8.53 -21.96
CA THR A 35 17.48 8.40 -21.93
C THR A 35 16.83 8.55 -23.32
N LEU A 36 15.81 7.71 -23.61
CA LEU A 36 14.84 7.94 -24.67
C LEU A 36 13.44 8.05 -24.04
N THR A 37 12.96 9.29 -23.91
CA THR A 37 11.61 9.63 -23.45
C THR A 37 10.59 9.39 -24.57
N ASN A 38 9.53 8.61 -24.31
CA ASN A 38 8.37 8.50 -25.20
C ASN A 38 7.11 9.06 -24.54
N ASN A 39 6.76 10.26 -24.99
CA ASN A 39 5.42 10.77 -25.30
C ASN A 39 4.23 10.29 -24.47
N VAL A 40 3.88 11.11 -23.47
CA VAL A 40 2.54 11.22 -22.90
C VAL A 40 1.55 11.53 -24.03
N VAL A 41 0.57 10.65 -24.22
CA VAL A 41 -0.57 10.86 -25.12
C VAL A 41 -1.42 11.99 -24.56
N THR A 42 -1.20 13.20 -25.06
CA THR A 42 -2.13 14.33 -24.87
C THR A 42 -3.25 14.21 -25.90
N GLY A 43 -4.46 13.84 -25.48
CA GLY A 43 -5.61 13.99 -26.37
C GLY A 43 -6.84 13.13 -26.09
N THR A 44 -7.47 13.26 -24.93
CA THR A 44 -8.93 13.16 -24.83
C THR A 44 -9.45 14.19 -23.83
N ASN A 45 -10.54 14.84 -24.20
CA ASN A 45 -11.21 15.90 -23.43
C ASN A 45 -11.92 15.27 -22.22
N SER A 46 -11.17 14.78 -21.23
CA SER A 46 -11.70 13.91 -20.18
C SER A 46 -11.65 14.61 -18.83
N ASN A 47 -12.75 15.30 -18.49
CA ASN A 47 -13.02 15.73 -17.12
C ASN A 47 -13.46 14.56 -16.22
N ALA A 48 -13.32 13.31 -16.70
CA ALA A 48 -13.68 12.08 -16.03
C ALA A 48 -12.49 11.54 -15.24
N TRP A 49 -12.79 10.83 -14.15
CA TRP A 49 -11.79 10.20 -13.27
C TRP A 49 -11.30 8.85 -13.80
N ILE A 50 -12.03 8.28 -14.76
CA ILE A 50 -11.79 7.01 -15.43
C ILE A 50 -11.68 7.30 -16.94
N ILE A 51 -10.76 6.62 -17.63
CA ILE A 51 -10.58 6.73 -19.09
C ILE A 51 -11.42 5.66 -19.81
N ASP A 52 -11.37 4.43 -19.29
CA ASP A 52 -12.07 3.25 -19.77
C ASP A 52 -12.35 2.29 -18.59
N ASP A 53 -12.99 1.14 -18.85
CA ASP A 53 -13.40 0.20 -17.81
C ASP A 53 -12.26 -0.29 -16.89
N ASP A 54 -10.99 -0.20 -17.32
CA ASP A 54 -9.83 -0.70 -16.59
C ASP A 54 -8.81 0.37 -16.17
N SER A 55 -8.94 1.62 -16.63
CA SER A 55 -7.88 2.64 -16.49
C SER A 55 -8.35 3.93 -15.82
N TYR A 56 -7.52 4.45 -14.91
CA TYR A 56 -7.75 5.76 -14.27
C TYR A 56 -7.21 6.93 -15.11
N ASN A 57 -7.84 8.09 -15.00
CA ASN A 57 -7.30 9.34 -15.53
C ASN A 57 -6.23 9.90 -14.60
N LEU A 58 -4.98 9.49 -14.79
CA LEU A 58 -3.85 9.89 -13.94
C LEU A 58 -3.64 11.40 -13.87
N GLY A 59 -3.96 12.13 -14.95
CA GLY A 59 -3.91 13.60 -14.97
C GLY A 59 -4.95 14.22 -14.02
N LYS A 60 -6.14 13.61 -13.90
CA LYS A 60 -7.18 14.06 -12.96
C LYS A 60 -6.78 13.84 -11.50
N PHE A 61 -6.00 12.78 -11.24
CA PHE A 61 -5.38 12.51 -9.93
C PHE A 61 -4.06 13.27 -9.69
N ASN A 62 -3.66 14.17 -10.61
CA ASN A 62 -2.43 14.95 -10.54
C ASN A 62 -1.17 14.08 -10.34
N GLN A 63 -1.16 12.87 -10.90
CA GLN A 63 -0.02 11.95 -10.78
C GLN A 63 1.05 12.26 -11.83
N THR A 64 2.31 12.25 -11.39
CA THR A 64 3.49 12.51 -12.21
C THR A 64 4.64 11.59 -11.80
N GLU A 65 5.60 11.40 -12.68
CA GLU A 65 6.87 10.74 -12.35
C GLU A 65 7.71 11.64 -11.43
N GLY A 66 8.43 11.02 -10.49
CA GLY A 66 9.33 11.70 -9.58
C GLY A 66 10.71 11.88 -10.20
N SER A 67 11.47 12.85 -9.71
CA SER A 67 12.90 12.93 -10.06
C SER A 67 13.63 11.74 -9.45
N TRP A 68 14.50 11.07 -10.21
CA TRP A 68 15.22 9.90 -9.71
C TRP A 68 16.74 10.18 -9.67
N PRO A 69 17.31 10.52 -8.50
CA PRO A 69 18.73 10.78 -8.37
C PRO A 69 19.56 9.52 -8.67
N ILE A 70 20.76 9.72 -9.21
CA ILE A 70 21.67 8.63 -9.52
C ILE A 70 22.00 7.90 -8.21
N HIS A 71 21.98 6.57 -8.25
CA HIS A 71 22.21 5.66 -7.11
C HIS A 71 21.11 5.65 -6.04
N HIS A 72 20.09 6.49 -6.12
CA HIS A 72 18.96 6.43 -5.22
C HIS A 72 18.07 5.21 -5.52
N PRO A 73 17.56 4.49 -4.51
CA PRO A 73 16.82 3.25 -4.74
C PRO A 73 15.36 3.47 -5.16
N LEU A 74 14.81 4.68 -4.97
CA LEU A 74 13.47 5.10 -5.41
C LEU A 74 13.50 6.47 -6.12
N PRO A 75 12.45 6.89 -6.84
CA PRO A 75 12.29 8.29 -7.19
C PRO A 75 11.92 9.12 -5.94
N LEU A 76 12.09 10.44 -6.03
CA LEU A 76 11.81 11.35 -4.93
C LEU A 76 10.30 11.64 -4.81
N PRO A 77 9.75 11.68 -3.58
CA PRO A 77 8.38 12.08 -3.36
C PRO A 77 8.20 13.57 -3.67
N THR A 78 7.08 13.91 -4.33
CA THR A 78 6.72 15.31 -4.59
C THR A 78 5.26 15.59 -4.33
N TRP A 79 4.98 16.83 -3.94
CA TRP A 79 3.63 17.31 -3.66
C TRP A 79 3.29 18.49 -4.57
N SER A 80 1.99 18.72 -4.75
CA SER A 80 1.49 19.91 -5.44
C SER A 80 1.98 21.17 -4.73
N GLN A 81 2.18 22.26 -5.49
CA GLN A 81 2.40 23.58 -4.91
C GLN A 81 1.08 24.19 -4.43
N GLU A 82 -0.02 23.82 -5.08
CA GLU A 82 -1.36 24.27 -4.74
C GLU A 82 -1.98 23.41 -3.64
N LYS A 83 -2.64 24.09 -2.70
CA LYS A 83 -3.46 23.48 -1.65
C LYS A 83 -4.89 23.37 -2.16
N ILE A 84 -5.57 22.30 -1.77
CA ILE A 84 -7.01 22.16 -2.04
C ILE A 84 -7.79 22.95 -0.99
N ASP A 85 -8.80 23.70 -1.42
CA ASP A 85 -9.66 24.44 -0.52
C ASP A 85 -10.56 23.50 0.30
N PRO A 86 -10.82 23.83 1.57
CA PRO A 86 -11.68 23.01 2.42
C PRO A 86 -13.12 23.01 1.90
N PHE A 87 -13.76 21.84 1.93
CA PHE A 87 -15.19 21.74 1.72
C PHE A 87 -15.93 22.24 2.98
N VAL A 88 -16.82 23.20 2.81
CA VAL A 88 -17.44 23.94 3.93
C VAL A 88 -18.84 23.40 4.22
N PHE A 89 -19.10 23.12 5.50
CA PHE A 89 -20.40 22.74 6.04
C PHE A 89 -20.83 23.78 7.09
N GLU A 90 -21.96 24.42 6.85
CA GLU A 90 -22.52 25.41 7.78
C GLU A 90 -23.12 24.75 9.03
N LYS A 91 -23.56 23.50 8.91
CA LYS A 91 -24.20 22.74 9.98
C LYS A 91 -23.63 21.33 10.06
N VAL A 92 -23.49 20.82 11.27
CA VAL A 92 -22.93 19.47 11.53
C VAL A 92 -23.74 18.37 10.83
N TRP A 93 -25.08 18.48 10.77
CA TRP A 93 -25.90 17.46 10.08
C TRP A 93 -25.65 17.37 8.57
N GLN A 94 -25.20 18.45 7.92
CA GLN A 94 -24.84 18.41 6.49
C GLN A 94 -23.60 17.57 6.27
N TYR A 95 -22.66 17.67 7.22
CA TYR A 95 -21.47 16.84 7.25
C TYR A 95 -21.83 15.37 7.48
N GLU A 96 -22.68 15.09 8.48
CA GLU A 96 -23.13 13.73 8.81
C GLU A 96 -23.84 13.05 7.62
N ASP A 97 -24.73 13.76 6.92
CA ASP A 97 -25.42 13.24 5.73
C ASP A 97 -24.43 12.87 4.60
N LEU A 98 -23.38 13.68 4.41
CA LEU A 98 -22.35 13.35 3.44
C LEU A 98 -21.51 12.15 3.87
N ILE A 99 -21.08 12.10 5.14
CA ILE A 99 -20.26 11.01 5.66
C ILE A 99 -20.97 9.67 5.52
N GLY A 100 -22.27 9.59 5.85
CA GLY A 100 -23.04 8.35 5.70
C GLY A 100 -23.04 7.83 4.26
N LYS A 101 -23.07 8.72 3.27
CA LYS A 101 -23.02 8.36 1.84
C LYS A 101 -21.62 7.92 1.43
N ILE A 102 -20.58 8.64 1.87
CA ILE A 102 -19.18 8.26 1.60
C ILE A 102 -18.87 6.89 2.20
N GLU A 103 -19.28 6.63 3.44
CA GLU A 103 -19.07 5.34 4.10
C GLU A 103 -19.80 4.22 3.36
N THR A 104 -21.04 4.43 2.92
CA THR A 104 -21.77 3.42 2.13
C THR A 104 -21.01 3.06 0.85
N ILE A 105 -20.50 4.06 0.11
CA ILE A 105 -19.72 3.83 -1.12
C ILE A 105 -18.40 3.11 -0.81
N LEU A 106 -17.71 3.52 0.26
CA LEU A 106 -16.47 2.89 0.72
C LEU A 106 -16.67 1.43 1.10
N GLN A 107 -17.72 1.12 1.86
CA GLN A 107 -18.02 -0.23 2.33
C GLN A 107 -18.34 -1.18 1.16
N HIS A 108 -19.18 -0.75 0.21
CA HIS A 108 -19.42 -1.52 -1.02
C HIS A 108 -18.13 -1.71 -1.82
N MET A 109 -17.32 -0.66 -1.99
CA MET A 109 -16.05 -0.78 -2.70
C MET A 109 -15.11 -1.78 -2.03
N LEU A 110 -15.02 -1.78 -0.70
CA LEU A 110 -14.16 -2.72 0.03
C LEU A 110 -14.59 -4.18 -0.20
N GLU A 111 -15.90 -4.43 -0.20
CA GLU A 111 -16.47 -5.75 -0.47
C GLU A 111 -16.30 -6.18 -1.94
N GLU A 112 -16.39 -5.25 -2.89
CA GLU A 112 -16.35 -5.51 -4.34
C GLU A 112 -14.95 -5.64 -4.94
N THR A 113 -13.94 -5.06 -4.29
CA THR A 113 -12.56 -5.02 -4.79
C THR A 113 -11.66 -5.98 -4.01
N HIS A 114 -10.40 -6.16 -4.42
CA HIS A 114 -9.38 -6.89 -3.67
C HIS A 114 -8.13 -6.04 -3.47
N TYR A 115 -7.49 -6.14 -2.31
CA TYR A 115 -6.12 -5.64 -2.14
C TYR A 115 -5.16 -6.71 -2.66
N ASN A 116 -4.48 -6.45 -3.77
CA ASN A 116 -3.82 -7.49 -4.57
C ASN A 116 -2.42 -7.08 -5.01
N THR A 117 -1.43 -7.35 -4.16
CA THR A 117 -0.01 -7.20 -4.51
C THR A 117 0.55 -8.47 -5.16
N ALA A 118 -0.13 -9.61 -5.00
CA ALA A 118 0.28 -10.90 -5.56
C ALA A 118 0.25 -10.92 -7.10
N ASN A 119 -0.84 -10.49 -7.73
CA ASN A 119 -0.90 -10.40 -9.21
C ASN A 119 0.04 -9.31 -9.75
N ASN A 120 0.15 -8.16 -9.07
CA ASN A 120 1.10 -7.12 -9.46
C ASN A 120 2.56 -7.64 -9.45
N PHE A 121 2.89 -8.54 -8.52
CA PHE A 121 4.19 -9.21 -8.48
C PHE A 121 4.39 -10.17 -9.65
N VAL A 122 3.35 -10.92 -10.05
CA VAL A 122 3.38 -11.77 -11.24
C VAL A 122 3.60 -10.93 -12.50
N ASP A 123 2.84 -9.85 -12.67
CA ASP A 123 2.92 -8.97 -13.84
C ASP A 123 4.30 -8.31 -13.96
N PHE A 124 4.86 -7.86 -12.84
CA PHE A 124 6.21 -7.30 -12.77
C PHE A 124 7.27 -8.32 -13.17
N TYR A 125 7.25 -9.52 -12.60
CA TYR A 125 8.17 -10.59 -12.95
C TYR A 125 8.07 -10.99 -14.42
N GLN A 126 6.85 -11.21 -14.93
CA GLN A 126 6.66 -11.60 -16.33
C GLN A 126 7.16 -10.51 -17.30
N SER A 127 6.96 -9.24 -16.95
CA SER A 127 7.48 -8.11 -17.73
C SER A 127 9.01 -8.04 -17.69
N TYR A 128 9.61 -8.26 -16.52
CA TYR A 128 11.05 -8.40 -16.36
C TYR A 128 11.61 -9.54 -17.22
N LYS A 129 11.07 -10.75 -17.13
CA LYS A 129 11.54 -11.91 -17.90
C LYS A 129 11.39 -11.70 -19.41
N ARG A 130 10.31 -11.05 -19.87
CA ARG A 130 10.14 -10.69 -21.29
C ARG A 130 11.20 -9.70 -21.74
N SER A 131 11.49 -8.66 -20.95
CA SER A 131 12.54 -7.68 -21.23
C SER A 131 13.93 -8.31 -21.22
N ALA A 132 14.21 -9.16 -20.24
CA ALA A 132 15.48 -9.88 -20.12
C ALA A 132 15.72 -10.80 -21.31
N LYS A 133 14.68 -11.51 -21.78
CA LYS A 133 14.76 -12.35 -22.99
C LYS A 133 14.98 -11.54 -24.27
N SER A 134 14.37 -10.36 -24.40
CA SER A 134 14.49 -9.55 -25.63
C SER A 134 15.81 -8.77 -25.71
N THR A 135 16.33 -8.32 -24.57
CA THR A 135 17.54 -7.49 -24.49
C THR A 135 18.81 -8.28 -24.15
N GLY A 136 18.65 -9.48 -23.58
CA GLY A 136 19.75 -10.25 -22.98
C GLY A 136 20.26 -9.70 -21.64
N ASN A 137 19.59 -8.67 -21.07
CA ASN A 137 19.98 -8.04 -19.82
C ASN A 137 19.14 -8.56 -18.64
N ASN A 138 19.78 -9.20 -17.66
CA ASN A 138 19.16 -9.70 -16.42
C ASN A 138 19.35 -8.73 -15.23
N ASP A 139 19.58 -7.44 -15.47
CA ASP A 139 19.64 -6.42 -14.42
C ASP A 139 18.24 -6.01 -14.00
N LEU A 140 17.77 -6.56 -12.87
CA LEU A 140 16.46 -6.23 -12.31
C LEU A 140 16.42 -4.78 -11.81
N ARG A 141 17.53 -4.21 -11.32
CA ARG A 141 17.54 -2.83 -10.81
C ARG A 141 17.35 -1.84 -11.94
N GLY A 142 18.07 -2.05 -13.05
CA GLY A 142 17.87 -1.27 -14.27
C GLY A 142 16.45 -1.43 -14.84
N PHE A 143 15.90 -2.65 -14.85
CA PHE A 143 14.51 -2.86 -15.26
C PHE A 143 13.52 -2.14 -14.34
N PHE A 144 13.68 -2.28 -13.03
CA PHE A 144 12.86 -1.64 -12.00
C PHE A 144 12.83 -0.12 -12.13
N GLN A 145 13.97 0.51 -12.46
CA GLN A 145 14.06 1.96 -12.67
C GLN A 145 13.27 2.44 -13.89
N ASN A 146 13.20 1.62 -14.94
CA ASN A 146 12.54 1.97 -16.20
C ASN A 146 11.14 1.35 -16.33
N TYR A 147 10.69 0.60 -15.32
CA TYR A 147 9.41 -0.08 -15.37
C TYR A 147 8.28 0.94 -15.24
N VAL A 148 7.40 0.96 -16.25
CA VAL A 148 6.14 1.71 -16.22
C VAL A 148 5.11 0.88 -15.48
N ILE A 149 4.67 1.38 -14.34
CA ILE A 149 3.80 0.64 -13.43
C ILE A 149 2.38 0.63 -13.98
N PRO A 150 1.78 -0.55 -14.25
CA PRO A 150 0.40 -0.62 -14.68
C PRO A 150 -0.51 -0.32 -13.48
N ILE A 151 -1.22 0.80 -13.53
CA ILE A 151 -2.27 1.13 -12.55
C ILE A 151 -3.62 0.90 -13.22
N ASN A 152 -4.35 -0.08 -12.72
CA ASN A 152 -5.62 -0.53 -13.30
C ASN A 152 -6.68 -0.80 -12.22
N ARG A 153 -7.91 -1.08 -12.67
CA ARG A 153 -9.09 -1.33 -11.81
C ARG A 153 -9.28 -2.82 -11.45
N ARG A 154 -8.30 -3.68 -11.75
CA ARG A 154 -8.35 -5.12 -11.48
C ARG A 154 -7.47 -5.53 -10.29
N HIS A 155 -6.28 -4.97 -10.18
CA HIS A 155 -5.25 -5.39 -9.22
C HIS A 155 -4.91 -4.24 -8.27
N HIS A 156 -5.83 -3.94 -7.35
CA HIS A 156 -5.67 -2.74 -6.55
C HIS A 156 -4.61 -2.87 -5.46
N MET A 157 -3.79 -1.83 -5.33
CA MET A 157 -2.96 -1.49 -4.18
C MET A 157 -3.51 -0.22 -3.50
N CYS A 158 -2.85 0.26 -2.43
CA CYS A 158 -3.29 1.43 -1.66
C CYS A 158 -3.64 2.64 -2.54
N VAL A 159 -2.77 3.01 -3.48
CA VAL A 159 -2.97 4.14 -4.40
C VAL A 159 -4.18 3.94 -5.30
N SER A 160 -4.30 2.80 -5.98
CA SER A 160 -5.43 2.52 -6.87
C SER A 160 -6.74 2.33 -6.12
N LEU A 161 -6.73 1.83 -4.87
CA LEU A 161 -7.93 1.83 -4.03
C LEU A 161 -8.35 3.26 -3.67
N GLY A 162 -7.37 4.14 -3.41
CA GLY A 162 -7.63 5.57 -3.26
C GLY A 162 -8.21 6.21 -4.53
N MET A 163 -7.72 5.83 -5.70
CA MET A 163 -8.28 6.28 -6.98
C MET A 163 -9.69 5.73 -7.23
N GLU A 164 -9.94 4.47 -6.88
CA GLU A 164 -11.24 3.83 -7.04
C GLU A 164 -12.31 4.52 -6.20
N ILE A 165 -12.04 4.79 -4.91
CA ILE A 165 -13.03 5.43 -4.05
C ILE A 165 -13.38 6.84 -4.56
N VAL A 166 -12.40 7.62 -4.99
CA VAL A 166 -12.65 8.96 -5.54
C VAL A 166 -13.41 8.88 -6.87
N SER A 167 -13.12 7.89 -7.70
CA SER A 167 -13.84 7.70 -8.98
C SER A 167 -15.31 7.39 -8.74
N ARG A 168 -15.63 6.49 -7.79
CA ARG A 168 -17.02 6.19 -7.39
C ARG A 168 -17.71 7.38 -6.73
N LEU A 169 -17.00 8.13 -5.89
CA LEU A 169 -17.51 9.38 -5.32
C LEU A 169 -17.82 10.42 -6.40
N ALA A 170 -17.08 10.43 -7.51
CA ALA A 170 -17.34 11.35 -8.62
C ALA A 170 -18.60 11.01 -9.42
N GLU A 171 -18.99 9.73 -9.47
CA GLU A 171 -20.27 9.28 -10.01
C GLU A 171 -21.45 9.74 -9.14
N PHE A 172 -21.25 9.76 -7.82
CA PHE A 172 -22.21 10.27 -6.85
C PHE A 172 -22.31 11.81 -6.87
N ASP A 173 -21.19 12.50 -6.63
CA ASP A 173 -21.09 13.96 -6.68
C ASP A 173 -19.68 14.40 -7.11
N ARG A 174 -19.58 14.82 -8.37
CA ARG A 174 -18.33 15.30 -8.97
C ARG A 174 -17.76 16.54 -8.27
N LYS A 175 -18.58 17.41 -7.69
CA LYS A 175 -18.06 18.59 -6.99
C LYS A 175 -17.31 18.16 -5.74
N ILE A 176 -17.89 17.25 -4.97
CA ILE A 176 -17.28 16.69 -3.77
C ILE A 176 -16.01 15.92 -4.11
N ALA A 177 -16.02 15.09 -5.15
CA ALA A 177 -14.84 14.35 -5.58
C ALA A 177 -13.63 15.25 -5.91
N ASN A 178 -13.85 16.46 -6.43
CA ASN A 178 -12.75 17.41 -6.70
C ASN A 178 -12.05 17.95 -5.43
N HIS A 179 -12.64 17.75 -4.24
CA HIS A 179 -11.98 18.11 -2.96
C HIS A 179 -11.16 16.96 -2.37
N PHE A 180 -11.26 15.75 -2.93
CA PHE A 180 -10.45 14.61 -2.52
C PHE A 180 -9.11 14.60 -3.28
N TYR A 181 -8.05 14.26 -2.56
CA TYR A 181 -6.71 14.14 -3.10
C TYR A 181 -5.91 13.05 -2.37
N LEU A 182 -4.93 12.48 -3.07
CA LEU A 182 -4.02 11.51 -2.47
C LEU A 182 -3.05 12.20 -1.51
N VAL A 183 -2.77 11.56 -0.38
CA VAL A 183 -1.79 11.99 0.63
C VAL A 183 -0.79 10.88 0.89
N SER A 184 0.45 11.28 1.20
CA SER A 184 1.56 10.36 1.44
C SER A 184 1.65 9.96 2.91
N CYS A 185 1.92 8.69 3.18
CA CYS A 185 2.08 8.14 4.52
C CYS A 185 3.46 7.49 4.68
N GLU A 186 4.14 7.82 5.78
CA GLU A 186 5.29 7.07 6.28
C GLU A 186 4.80 6.11 7.37
N GLU A 187 5.18 4.84 7.32
CA GLU A 187 4.76 3.84 8.29
C GLU A 187 5.84 3.60 9.35
N ALA A 188 5.41 3.13 10.53
CA ALA A 188 6.30 2.71 11.61
C ALA A 188 7.40 3.74 11.97
N VAL A 189 7.04 5.03 11.98
CA VAL A 189 7.93 6.13 12.35
C VAL A 189 8.31 5.99 13.82
N GLU A 190 9.62 5.94 14.12
CA GLU A 190 10.12 5.71 15.48
C GLU A 190 9.73 6.86 16.42
N ALA A 191 9.85 8.09 15.94
CA ALA A 191 9.54 9.28 16.70
C ALA A 191 8.96 10.40 15.81
N ILE A 192 7.70 10.76 16.06
CA ILE A 192 6.98 11.80 15.28
C ILE A 192 7.70 13.15 15.31
N ALA A 193 8.21 13.57 16.48
CA ALA A 193 8.74 14.92 16.64
C ALA A 193 10.05 15.14 15.83
N PRO A 194 11.08 14.27 15.96
CA PRO A 194 12.27 14.35 15.11
C PRO A 194 11.96 14.26 13.62
N TYR A 195 11.03 13.38 13.24
CA TYR A 195 10.62 13.21 11.85
C TYR A 195 10.04 14.51 11.26
N ILE A 196 9.11 15.14 11.97
CA ILE A 196 8.49 16.39 11.53
C ILE A 196 9.51 17.54 11.54
N GLU A 197 10.34 17.65 12.57
CA GLU A 197 11.40 18.66 12.65
C GLU A 197 12.37 18.54 11.46
N HIS A 198 12.76 17.32 11.11
CA HIS A 198 13.59 17.04 9.93
C HIS A 198 12.95 17.57 8.64
N CYS A 199 11.66 17.31 8.45
CA CYS A 199 10.91 17.76 7.29
C CYS A 199 10.69 19.28 7.27
N GLU A 200 10.50 19.92 8.42
CA GLU A 200 10.28 21.37 8.53
C GLU A 200 11.55 22.18 8.29
N HIS A 201 12.66 21.78 8.91
CA HIS A 201 13.92 22.54 8.87
C HIS A 201 14.45 22.72 7.45
N LYS A 202 14.19 21.76 6.58
CA LYS A 202 14.71 21.73 5.21
C LYS A 202 13.64 21.88 4.13
N ASN A 203 12.35 21.94 4.50
CA ASN A 203 11.21 21.65 3.63
C ASN A 203 11.14 20.15 3.24
N ILE A 204 9.93 19.59 3.19
CA ILE A 204 9.68 18.16 2.97
C ILE A 204 10.22 17.68 1.61
N GLU A 205 10.18 18.53 0.57
CA GLU A 205 10.78 18.19 -0.72
C GLU A 205 12.30 18.05 -0.66
N SER A 206 12.98 18.82 0.18
CA SER A 206 14.45 18.81 0.26
C SER A 206 15.00 17.61 1.03
N VAL A 207 14.15 16.92 1.79
CA VAL A 207 14.50 15.69 2.52
C VAL A 207 13.95 14.45 1.84
N GLY A 208 13.37 14.57 0.64
CA GLY A 208 12.77 13.45 -0.09
C GLY A 208 13.71 12.26 -0.32
N GLU A 209 15.03 12.46 -0.24
CA GLU A 209 16.05 11.41 -0.38
C GLU A 209 16.10 10.43 0.81
N THR A 210 15.45 10.74 1.94
CA THR A 210 15.37 9.83 3.09
C THR A 210 13.96 9.30 3.31
N LEU A 211 12.96 9.81 2.57
CA LEU A 211 11.55 9.47 2.76
C LEU A 211 11.15 8.28 1.88
N GLU A 212 10.53 7.26 2.46
CA GLU A 212 10.15 6.03 1.75
C GLU A 212 8.73 6.10 1.17
N LYS A 213 7.79 6.72 1.91
CA LYS A 213 6.38 6.87 1.54
C LYS A 213 5.74 5.55 1.06
N GLU A 214 5.80 4.54 1.92
CA GLU A 214 5.33 3.17 1.65
C GLU A 214 3.81 3.05 1.48
N HIS A 215 3.03 4.04 1.95
CA HIS A 215 1.58 4.03 1.85
C HIS A 215 1.01 5.37 1.37
N ALA A 216 -0.20 5.29 0.81
CA ALA A 216 -0.97 6.44 0.37
C ALA A 216 -2.46 6.19 0.58
N LEU A 217 -3.15 7.25 0.96
CA LEU A 217 -4.59 7.25 1.21
C LEU A 217 -5.22 8.53 0.67
N VAL A 218 -6.52 8.70 0.86
CA VAL A 218 -7.25 9.86 0.33
C VAL A 218 -7.65 10.79 1.46
N ALA A 219 -7.50 12.10 1.24
CA ALA A 219 -7.91 13.13 2.17
C ALA A 219 -8.85 14.16 1.52
N MET A 220 -9.70 14.76 2.33
CA MET A 220 -10.48 15.96 1.99
C MET A 220 -10.40 16.94 3.16
N ARG A 221 -9.96 18.17 2.90
CA ARG A 221 -9.99 19.23 3.92
C ARG A 221 -11.44 19.65 4.13
N ILE A 222 -11.83 19.82 5.38
CA ILE A 222 -13.21 20.19 5.73
C ILE A 222 -13.22 21.38 6.68
N ARG A 223 -14.31 22.14 6.63
CA ARG A 223 -14.63 23.14 7.64
C ARG A 223 -16.07 22.95 8.08
N VAL A 224 -16.28 22.51 9.32
CA VAL A 224 -17.60 22.24 9.88
C VAL A 224 -17.92 23.30 10.91
N THR A 225 -18.99 24.07 10.70
CA THR A 225 -19.40 25.19 11.56
C THR A 225 -18.25 26.15 11.88
N GLY A 226 -17.43 26.48 10.87
CA GLY A 226 -16.24 27.34 11.02
C GLY A 226 -15.00 26.67 11.60
N ARG A 227 -15.05 25.38 11.98
CA ARG A 227 -13.95 24.64 12.60
C ARG A 227 -13.23 23.79 11.55
N ASP A 228 -11.92 23.93 11.47
CA ASP A 228 -11.09 23.20 10.50
C ASP A 228 -10.93 21.73 10.91
N GLY A 229 -10.93 20.86 9.90
CA GLY A 229 -10.60 19.45 10.06
C GLY A 229 -10.17 18.82 8.74
N ILE A 230 -9.96 17.51 8.79
CA ILE A 230 -9.70 16.69 7.61
C ILE A 230 -10.48 15.38 7.70
N LEU A 231 -10.98 14.93 6.56
CA LEU A 231 -11.58 13.62 6.36
C LEU A 231 -10.56 12.73 5.67
N LEU A 232 -10.32 11.53 6.20
CA LEU A 232 -9.45 10.52 5.61
C LEU A 232 -10.25 9.26 5.22
N LEU A 233 -9.91 8.70 4.06
CA LEU A 233 -10.38 7.40 3.59
C LEU A 233 -9.15 6.53 3.33
N ASP A 234 -9.03 5.43 4.08
CA ASP A 234 -7.89 4.50 3.96
C ASP A 234 -8.34 3.08 3.57
N PRO A 235 -8.75 2.89 2.30
CA PRO A 235 -9.10 1.57 1.83
C PRO A 235 -7.90 0.61 1.73
N GLY A 236 -6.67 1.14 1.65
CA GLY A 236 -5.43 0.36 1.62
C GLY A 236 -5.21 -0.42 2.92
N TYR A 237 -5.50 0.18 4.07
CA TYR A 237 -5.55 -0.49 5.38
C TYR A 237 -6.92 -1.06 5.74
N HIS A 238 -7.82 -1.16 4.77
CA HIS A 238 -9.14 -1.75 4.92
C HIS A 238 -10.01 -1.01 5.95
N VAL A 239 -9.78 0.29 6.16
CA VAL A 239 -10.58 1.10 7.07
C VAL A 239 -11.93 1.35 6.39
N ALA A 240 -12.98 0.70 6.87
CA ALA A 240 -14.33 0.75 6.29
C ALA A 240 -15.20 1.94 6.77
N ARG A 241 -14.52 2.99 7.22
CA ARG A 241 -15.17 4.18 7.77
C ARG A 241 -14.45 5.44 7.33
N ALA A 242 -15.17 6.56 7.32
CA ALA A 242 -14.60 7.85 6.99
C ALA A 242 -14.06 8.49 8.28
N VAL A 243 -12.73 8.62 8.38
CA VAL A 243 -12.07 9.08 9.60
C VAL A 243 -12.05 10.60 9.62
N THR A 244 -12.75 11.18 10.58
CA THR A 244 -12.87 12.63 10.76
C THR A 244 -11.89 13.11 11.83
N ILE A 245 -11.06 14.07 11.48
CA ILE A 245 -10.05 14.64 12.38
C ILE A 245 -10.27 16.14 12.47
N MET A 246 -10.91 16.59 13.55
CA MET A 246 -11.07 18.02 13.82
C MET A 246 -9.85 18.57 14.58
N LYS A 247 -9.41 19.80 14.27
CA LYS A 247 -8.28 20.43 14.99
C LYS A 247 -8.55 20.64 16.48
N ASP A 248 -9.81 20.87 16.84
CA ASP A 248 -10.25 21.07 18.23
C ASP A 248 -10.57 19.75 18.97
N GLN A 249 -10.42 18.61 18.31
CA GLN A 249 -10.73 17.27 18.85
C GLN A 249 -12.19 17.09 19.32
N CYS A 250 -13.08 18.02 18.99
CA CYS A 250 -14.49 17.93 19.33
C CYS A 250 -15.27 17.25 18.21
N TYR A 251 -16.46 16.73 18.54
CA TYR A 251 -17.39 16.18 17.57
C TYR A 251 -17.53 17.12 16.34
N PRO A 252 -17.42 16.63 15.09
CA PRO A 252 -17.47 15.22 14.66
C PRO A 252 -16.12 14.47 14.62
N HIS A 253 -15.11 14.85 15.41
CA HIS A 253 -13.86 14.07 15.54
C HIS A 253 -14.12 12.59 15.87
N THR A 254 -13.48 11.67 15.15
CA THR A 254 -13.73 10.22 15.25
C THR A 254 -13.15 9.57 16.51
N GLY A 255 -11.96 9.97 16.95
CA GLY A 255 -11.28 9.37 18.10
C GLY A 255 -10.80 7.94 17.84
N TRP A 256 -10.63 7.18 18.93
CA TRP A 256 -10.26 5.77 18.86
C TRP A 256 -11.39 4.92 18.30
N PHE A 257 -11.09 3.98 17.41
CA PHE A 257 -12.04 2.98 16.94
C PHE A 257 -11.39 1.63 16.74
N ILE A 258 -12.21 0.58 16.82
CA ILE A 258 -11.78 -0.80 16.60
C ILE A 258 -11.68 -1.02 15.09
N GLN A 259 -10.49 -1.37 14.62
CA GLN A 259 -10.27 -1.79 13.23
C GLN A 259 -10.53 -3.29 13.06
N SER A 260 -10.09 -4.10 14.03
CA SER A 260 -10.38 -5.54 14.06
C SER A 260 -10.45 -6.03 15.49
N ASP A 261 -11.30 -7.04 15.72
CA ASP A 261 -11.49 -7.68 17.01
C ASP A 261 -11.53 -9.19 16.80
N GLU A 262 -10.35 -9.80 16.74
CA GLU A 262 -10.18 -11.25 16.62
C GLU A 262 -10.00 -11.88 18.00
N PRO A 263 -10.35 -13.16 18.20
CA PRO A 263 -10.31 -13.82 19.52
C PRO A 263 -8.99 -13.70 20.30
N HIS A 264 -7.86 -13.47 19.62
CA HIS A 264 -6.54 -13.36 20.22
C HIS A 264 -5.82 -12.04 19.89
N CYS A 265 -6.48 -11.13 19.20
CA CYS A 265 -5.87 -9.89 18.73
C CYS A 265 -6.94 -8.83 18.48
N LYS A 266 -6.92 -7.77 19.30
CA LYS A 266 -7.71 -6.57 19.07
C LYS A 266 -6.81 -5.48 18.50
N ARG A 267 -7.22 -4.83 17.41
CA ARG A 267 -6.52 -3.68 16.83
C ARG A 267 -7.42 -2.45 16.85
N GLU A 268 -6.87 -1.34 17.29
CA GLU A 268 -7.56 -0.07 17.39
C GLU A 268 -6.72 1.02 16.73
N TYR A 269 -7.37 1.91 15.98
CA TYR A 269 -6.72 3.05 15.34
C TYR A 269 -7.20 4.36 15.95
N CYS A 270 -6.31 5.35 15.95
CA CYS A 270 -6.64 6.73 16.26
C CYS A 270 -5.85 7.66 15.34
N TYR A 271 -6.51 8.68 14.82
CA TYR A 271 -5.90 9.66 13.94
C TYR A 271 -6.05 11.04 14.56
N THR A 272 -4.93 11.75 14.71
CA THR A 272 -4.91 13.08 15.32
C THR A 272 -3.95 13.98 14.55
N PHE A 273 -4.24 15.28 14.48
CA PHE A 273 -3.23 16.23 14.01
C PHE A 273 -1.99 16.15 14.91
N SER A 274 -0.82 16.19 14.31
CA SER A 274 0.43 16.33 15.07
C SER A 274 0.41 17.61 15.90
N HIS A 275 0.87 17.51 17.14
CA HIS A 275 1.04 18.66 18.02
C HIS A 275 2.17 19.59 17.58
N GLN A 276 3.12 19.09 16.80
CA GLN A 276 4.24 19.84 16.24
C GLN A 276 3.79 20.65 15.03
N ASN A 277 3.10 20.01 14.08
CA ASN A 277 2.61 20.68 12.88
C ASN A 277 1.30 20.06 12.36
N ALA A 278 0.27 20.90 12.22
CA ALA A 278 -1.05 20.49 11.71
C ALA A 278 -1.07 20.11 10.22
N ASN A 279 0.04 20.24 9.50
CA ASN A 279 0.22 19.68 8.15
C ASN A 279 0.36 18.16 8.16
N TYR A 280 0.57 17.57 9.35
CA TYR A 280 0.71 16.14 9.55
C TYR A 280 -0.41 15.59 10.42
N VAL A 281 -0.85 14.39 10.09
CA VAL A 281 -1.72 13.55 10.91
C VAL A 281 -0.89 12.38 11.41
N ALA A 282 -0.88 12.19 12.73
CA ALA A 282 -0.39 10.98 13.36
C ALA A 282 -1.51 9.93 13.37
N TRP A 283 -1.23 8.78 12.76
CA TRP A 283 -2.05 7.59 12.86
C TRP A 283 -1.39 6.65 13.86
N THR A 284 -2.05 6.43 15.00
CA THR A 284 -1.60 5.50 16.03
C THR A 284 -2.38 4.20 15.94
N GLU A 285 -1.67 3.08 15.82
CA GLU A 285 -2.22 1.75 16.04
C GLU A 285 -1.98 1.32 17.49
N ARG A 286 -2.98 0.68 18.09
CA ARG A 286 -2.87 -0.08 19.33
C ARG A 286 -3.27 -1.52 19.06
N VAL A 287 -2.33 -2.44 19.24
CA VAL A 287 -2.59 -3.88 19.13
C VAL A 287 -2.54 -4.51 20.52
N THR A 288 -3.63 -5.18 20.91
CA THR A 288 -3.76 -5.86 22.20
C THR A 288 -3.85 -7.37 21.98
N ARG A 289 -2.91 -8.12 22.58
CA ARG A 289 -2.84 -9.59 22.55
C ARG A 289 -2.79 -10.11 23.98
N GLY A 290 -3.94 -10.53 24.51
CA GLY A 290 -4.07 -10.89 25.93
C GLY A 290 -3.76 -9.68 26.83
N VAL A 291 -2.65 -9.75 27.58
CA VAL A 291 -2.19 -8.65 28.47
C VAL A 291 -1.14 -7.74 27.82
N GLN A 292 -0.62 -8.11 26.65
CA GLN A 292 0.39 -7.33 25.95
C GLN A 292 -0.27 -6.31 25.04
N GLN A 293 0.27 -5.10 25.04
CA GLN A 293 -0.16 -4.00 24.18
C GLN A 293 1.05 -3.41 23.49
N THR A 294 0.99 -3.31 22.17
CA THR A 294 1.99 -2.63 21.35
C THR A 294 1.38 -1.41 20.70
N HIS A 295 2.24 -0.44 20.39
CA HIS A 295 1.89 0.79 19.72
C HIS A 295 2.82 1.02 18.56
N GLU A 296 2.25 1.37 17.42
CA GLU A 296 2.97 1.81 16.24
C GLU A 296 2.36 3.11 15.75
N VAL A 297 3.19 3.96 15.17
CA VAL A 297 2.75 5.26 14.67
C VAL A 297 3.19 5.42 13.22
N SER A 298 2.26 5.89 12.41
CA SER A 298 2.47 6.31 11.03
C SER A 298 2.20 7.80 10.90
N VAL A 299 2.89 8.47 9.99
CA VAL A 299 2.79 9.92 9.80
C VAL A 299 2.29 10.22 8.38
N ILE A 300 1.14 10.87 8.30
CA ILE A 300 0.48 11.24 7.04
C ILE A 300 0.69 12.73 6.81
N TYR A 301 1.31 13.10 5.69
CA TYR A 301 1.40 14.50 5.27
C TYR A 301 0.18 14.89 4.45
N VAL A 302 -0.60 15.84 4.96
CA VAL A 302 -1.94 16.15 4.43
C VAL A 302 -2.09 17.56 3.86
N GLU A 303 -1.07 18.41 3.96
CA GLU A 303 -1.24 19.82 3.57
C GLU A 303 -1.38 20.03 2.06
N ARG A 304 -0.73 19.18 1.24
CA ARG A 304 -0.73 19.31 -0.24
C ARG A 304 -0.92 17.94 -0.91
N PRO A 305 -1.63 17.88 -2.05
CA PRO A 305 -1.78 16.66 -2.85
C PRO A 305 -0.45 15.97 -3.17
N TYR A 306 -0.40 14.66 -2.97
CA TYR A 306 0.76 13.83 -3.29
C TYR A 306 0.77 13.43 -4.77
N LYS A 307 1.83 13.81 -5.50
CA LYS A 307 1.89 13.71 -6.96
C LYS A 307 2.60 12.47 -7.47
N THR A 308 3.47 11.85 -6.67
CA THR A 308 4.31 10.73 -7.10
C THR A 308 3.89 9.43 -6.41
N ALA A 309 2.60 9.28 -6.07
CA ALA A 309 2.12 8.11 -5.34
C ALA A 309 2.32 6.82 -6.16
N ILE A 310 2.11 6.87 -7.47
CA ILE A 310 2.43 5.73 -8.34
C ILE A 310 3.94 5.46 -8.34
N ASP A 311 4.73 6.47 -8.65
CA ASP A 311 6.14 6.30 -8.95
C ASP A 311 7.00 5.98 -7.70
N VAL A 312 6.55 6.38 -6.51
CA VAL A 312 7.22 6.11 -5.23
C VAL A 312 6.53 4.98 -4.49
N THR A 313 5.26 5.17 -4.09
CA THR A 313 4.56 4.25 -3.17
C THR A 313 4.26 2.91 -3.83
N VAL A 314 3.68 2.92 -5.04
CA VAL A 314 3.40 1.65 -5.75
C VAL A 314 4.71 0.98 -6.17
N ARG A 315 5.67 1.77 -6.64
CA ARG A 315 6.98 1.27 -7.02
C ARG A 315 7.69 0.57 -5.87
N ARG A 316 7.67 1.17 -4.68
CA ARG A 316 8.19 0.56 -3.45
C ARG A 316 7.53 -0.80 -3.20
N ASN A 317 6.20 -0.88 -3.35
CA ASN A 317 5.47 -2.12 -3.14
C ASN A 317 5.90 -3.26 -4.09
N LEU A 318 6.33 -2.97 -5.32
CA LEU A 318 6.80 -3.98 -6.28
C LEU A 318 7.97 -4.81 -5.75
N VAL A 319 8.81 -4.21 -4.91
CA VAL A 319 10.04 -4.80 -4.37
C VAL A 319 9.99 -5.01 -2.87
N TYR A 320 8.89 -4.66 -2.19
CA TYR A 320 8.68 -5.01 -0.79
C TYR A 320 8.86 -6.52 -0.59
N ASN A 321 9.21 -7.01 0.59
CA ASN A 321 9.45 -8.45 0.78
C ASN A 321 8.19 -9.23 1.18
N PHE A 322 7.00 -8.61 1.21
CA PHE A 322 5.75 -9.30 1.54
C PHE A 322 4.65 -9.06 0.52
N ARG A 323 3.89 -10.11 0.19
CA ARG A 323 2.81 -10.06 -0.81
C ARG A 323 1.52 -10.63 -0.25
N SER A 324 0.40 -10.13 -0.76
CA SER A 324 -0.94 -10.50 -0.33
C SER A 324 -1.98 -10.32 -1.42
N LEU A 325 -3.01 -11.16 -1.39
CA LEU A 325 -4.28 -10.98 -2.07
C LEU A 325 -5.39 -11.14 -1.03
N LEU A 326 -6.12 -10.07 -0.76
CA LEU A 326 -7.05 -9.96 0.38
C LEU A 326 -8.45 -9.55 -0.09
N SER A 327 -9.43 -10.37 0.26
CA SER A 327 -10.86 -10.08 0.20
C SER A 327 -11.35 -9.59 1.56
N ARG A 328 -12.27 -8.61 1.51
CA ARG A 328 -12.81 -7.96 2.70
C ARG A 328 -14.33 -8.03 2.68
N ASP A 329 -14.94 -8.01 3.85
CA ASP A 329 -16.36 -7.69 3.97
C ASP A 329 -16.60 -6.17 4.02
N ALA A 330 -17.88 -5.77 4.04
CA ALA A 330 -18.27 -4.36 4.11
C ALA A 330 -17.77 -3.63 5.37
N LYS A 331 -17.35 -4.33 6.43
CA LYS A 331 -16.75 -3.71 7.64
C LYS A 331 -15.23 -3.61 7.54
N GLY A 332 -14.64 -4.00 6.42
CA GLY A 332 -13.20 -3.98 6.22
C GLY A 332 -12.47 -5.14 6.88
N ARG A 333 -13.20 -6.11 7.45
CA ARG A 333 -12.58 -7.32 8.00
C ARG A 333 -12.10 -8.18 6.84
N VAL A 334 -10.84 -8.60 6.91
CA VAL A 334 -10.22 -9.49 5.93
C VAL A 334 -10.74 -10.91 6.16
N CYS A 335 -11.59 -11.40 5.24
CA CYS A 335 -12.32 -12.66 5.39
C CYS A 335 -11.70 -13.82 4.61
N ALA A 336 -11.02 -13.53 3.49
CA ALA A 336 -10.37 -14.54 2.68
C ALA A 336 -9.16 -13.99 1.93
N GLY A 337 -8.20 -14.86 1.61
CA GLY A 337 -7.01 -14.43 0.91
C GLY A 337 -5.83 -15.38 0.97
N LEU A 338 -4.72 -14.85 0.48
CA LEU A 338 -3.40 -15.44 0.64
C LEU A 338 -2.38 -14.36 0.97
N TYR A 339 -1.31 -14.76 1.64
CA TYR A 339 -0.12 -13.94 1.79
C TYR A 339 1.14 -14.77 1.93
N PHE A 340 2.27 -14.17 1.61
CA PHE A 340 3.57 -14.82 1.70
C PHE A 340 4.70 -13.80 1.80
N PRO A 341 5.72 -14.06 2.64
CA PRO A 341 7.00 -13.38 2.55
C PRO A 341 7.81 -13.93 1.35
N ILE A 342 8.62 -13.05 0.76
CA ILE A 342 9.68 -13.41 -0.17
C ILE A 342 10.92 -13.68 0.68
N VAL A 343 11.41 -14.91 0.65
CA VAL A 343 12.55 -15.36 1.45
C VAL A 343 13.73 -15.72 0.54
N PRO A 344 14.99 -15.53 0.98
CA PRO A 344 16.16 -15.87 0.17
C PRO A 344 16.17 -17.34 -0.24
N ASN A 345 15.83 -18.24 0.70
CA ASN A 345 15.84 -19.67 0.44
C ASN A 345 14.50 -20.15 -0.15
N SER A 346 14.47 -20.41 -1.46
CA SER A 346 13.25 -20.91 -2.14
C SER A 346 12.70 -22.23 -1.58
N SER A 347 13.50 -23.07 -0.92
CA SER A 347 12.99 -24.31 -0.31
C SER A 347 12.12 -24.06 0.91
N GLU A 348 12.25 -22.88 1.53
CA GLU A 348 11.49 -22.45 2.71
C GLU A 348 10.33 -21.51 2.33
N ALA A 349 10.20 -21.17 1.05
CA ALA A 349 9.14 -20.28 0.58
C ALA A 349 7.77 -20.92 0.82
N THR A 350 6.94 -20.22 1.60
CA THR A 350 5.59 -20.68 1.97
C THR A 350 4.54 -19.64 1.65
N VAL A 351 3.33 -20.11 1.33
CA VAL A 351 2.13 -19.31 1.23
C VAL A 351 1.15 -19.70 2.33
N THR A 352 0.52 -18.71 2.93
CA THR A 352 -0.61 -18.92 3.84
C THR A 352 -1.89 -18.62 3.11
N LEU A 353 -2.81 -19.59 3.07
CA LEU A 353 -4.15 -19.47 2.54
C LEU A 353 -5.12 -19.35 3.72
N PHE A 354 -6.12 -18.48 3.62
CA PHE A 354 -7.14 -18.36 4.65
C PHE A 354 -8.49 -17.97 4.05
N TYR A 355 -9.57 -18.41 4.70
CA TYR A 355 -10.94 -18.15 4.27
C TYR A 355 -11.93 -18.42 5.41
N ASP A 356 -13.11 -17.81 5.36
CA ASP A 356 -14.19 -18.13 6.29
C ASP A 356 -14.91 -19.42 5.83
N SER A 357 -15.07 -20.38 6.74
CA SER A 357 -15.83 -21.60 6.47
C SER A 357 -17.34 -21.34 6.52
N VAL A 358 -18.14 -22.33 6.10
CA VAL A 358 -19.62 -22.30 6.12
C VAL A 358 -20.21 -22.01 7.53
N LYS A 359 -19.42 -22.17 8.60
CA LYS A 359 -19.82 -21.88 9.99
C LYS A 359 -19.22 -20.58 10.51
N ASP A 360 -18.83 -19.67 9.62
CA ASP A 360 -18.14 -18.40 9.93
C ASP A 360 -16.90 -18.59 10.82
N THR A 361 -16.28 -19.76 10.73
CA THR A 361 -15.02 -20.05 11.41
C THR A 361 -13.88 -19.83 10.43
N SER A 362 -12.94 -18.96 10.78
CA SER A 362 -11.75 -18.68 9.98
C SER A 362 -10.87 -19.93 9.88
N VAL A 363 -10.58 -20.36 8.65
CA VAL A 363 -9.65 -21.44 8.33
C VAL A 363 -8.35 -20.82 7.83
N LYS A 364 -7.21 -21.31 8.33
CA LYS A 364 -5.88 -20.85 7.92
C LYS A 364 -4.95 -22.04 7.74
N VAL A 365 -4.32 -22.13 6.58
CA VAL A 365 -3.40 -23.22 6.23
C VAL A 365 -2.13 -22.66 5.60
N LYS A 366 -0.97 -23.12 6.08
CA LYS A 366 0.34 -22.74 5.56
C LYS A 366 0.88 -23.88 4.71
N GLN A 367 1.32 -23.57 3.48
CA GLN A 367 1.83 -24.56 2.52
C GLN A 367 3.15 -24.11 1.91
N LEU A 368 4.02 -25.06 1.58
CA LEU A 368 5.21 -24.80 0.78
C LEU A 368 4.81 -24.47 -0.66
N PHE A 369 5.46 -23.48 -1.28
CA PHE A 369 5.23 -23.17 -2.69
C PHE A 369 5.56 -24.34 -3.62
N SER A 370 6.43 -25.26 -3.20
CA SER A 370 6.79 -26.46 -3.97
C SER A 370 5.58 -27.33 -4.32
N VAL A 371 4.49 -27.27 -3.54
CA VAL A 371 3.25 -27.98 -3.81
C VAL A 371 2.59 -27.54 -5.12
N PHE A 372 2.70 -26.26 -5.48
CA PHE A 372 2.01 -25.69 -6.63
C PHE A 372 2.81 -25.75 -7.94
N ARG A 373 3.95 -26.46 -7.95
CA ARG A 373 4.83 -26.57 -9.13
C ARG A 373 4.23 -27.39 -10.27
N ASP A 374 3.46 -28.42 -9.93
CA ASP A 374 2.80 -29.30 -10.88
C ASP A 374 1.31 -29.30 -10.55
N VAL A 375 0.54 -28.54 -11.34
CA VAL A 375 -0.90 -28.35 -11.14
C VAL A 375 -1.67 -29.67 -11.11
N ASN A 376 -1.15 -30.73 -11.75
CA ASN A 376 -1.78 -32.06 -11.79
C ASN A 376 -1.46 -32.92 -10.56
N LYS A 377 -0.57 -32.46 -9.67
CA LYS A 377 -0.11 -33.20 -8.48
C LYS A 377 -0.41 -32.46 -7.18
N ILE A 378 -1.27 -31.45 -7.20
CA ILE A 378 -1.72 -30.76 -5.99
C ILE A 378 -2.51 -31.78 -5.13
N PRO A 379 -2.12 -32.03 -3.87
CA PRO A 379 -2.83 -32.97 -2.99
C PRO A 379 -4.31 -32.61 -2.77
N ASP A 380 -5.20 -33.61 -2.69
CA ASP A 380 -6.66 -33.42 -2.56
C ASP A 380 -7.07 -32.55 -1.36
N ASN A 381 -6.34 -32.65 -0.24
CA ASN A 381 -6.61 -31.81 0.94
C ASN A 381 -6.33 -30.32 0.66
N ILE A 382 -5.30 -30.02 -0.14
CA ILE A 382 -4.98 -28.66 -0.55
C ILE A 382 -5.97 -28.18 -1.60
N MET A 383 -6.37 -29.06 -2.53
CA MET A 383 -7.40 -28.75 -3.51
C MET A 383 -8.73 -28.37 -2.85
N THR A 384 -9.09 -29.06 -1.77
CA THR A 384 -10.28 -28.71 -0.96
C THR A 384 -10.18 -27.28 -0.41
N HIS A 385 -9.02 -26.85 0.08
CA HIS A 385 -8.83 -25.47 0.53
C HIS A 385 -8.96 -24.46 -0.61
N LEU A 386 -8.39 -24.76 -1.78
CA LEU A 386 -8.50 -23.89 -2.96
C LEU A 386 -9.94 -23.76 -3.45
N SER A 387 -10.70 -24.86 -3.50
CA SER A 387 -12.12 -24.84 -3.88
C SER A 387 -12.99 -24.02 -2.92
N ASN A 388 -12.63 -23.91 -1.65
CA ASN A 388 -13.33 -23.05 -0.70
C ASN A 388 -12.90 -21.58 -0.79
N LEU A 389 -11.62 -21.33 -1.11
CA LEU A 389 -11.04 -19.99 -1.19
C LEU A 389 -11.42 -19.25 -2.48
N ALA A 390 -11.32 -19.91 -3.63
CA ALA A 390 -11.56 -19.32 -4.95
C ALA A 390 -12.86 -18.49 -5.05
N PRO A 391 -14.05 -18.98 -4.63
CA PRO A 391 -15.27 -18.19 -4.72
C PRO A 391 -15.26 -16.94 -3.83
N GLN A 392 -14.58 -16.95 -2.67
CA GLN A 392 -14.48 -15.79 -1.78
C GLN A 392 -13.52 -14.71 -2.31
N LEU A 393 -12.62 -15.11 -3.23
CA LEU A 393 -11.79 -14.21 -4.02
C LEU A 393 -12.45 -13.81 -5.34
N ARG A 394 -13.66 -14.30 -5.65
CA ARG A 394 -14.32 -14.18 -6.96
C ARG A 394 -13.44 -14.65 -8.12
N PHE A 395 -12.64 -15.69 -7.89
CA PHE A 395 -11.81 -16.32 -8.90
C PHE A 395 -12.47 -17.64 -9.34
N GLN A 396 -12.23 -18.02 -10.60
CA GLN A 396 -12.37 -19.43 -10.96
C GLN A 396 -11.28 -20.25 -10.27
N LEU A 397 -11.56 -21.52 -9.99
CA LEU A 397 -10.58 -22.40 -9.32
C LEU A 397 -9.28 -22.49 -10.12
N ASP A 398 -9.38 -22.63 -11.44
CA ASP A 398 -8.21 -22.71 -12.33
C ASP A 398 -7.38 -21.42 -12.31
N GLU A 399 -8.03 -20.24 -12.27
CA GLU A 399 -7.34 -18.94 -12.17
C GLU A 399 -6.52 -18.83 -10.86
N LEU A 400 -7.07 -19.32 -9.75
CA LEU A 400 -6.35 -19.35 -8.47
C LEU A 400 -5.17 -20.33 -8.49
N ILE A 401 -5.34 -21.50 -9.12
CA ILE A 401 -4.27 -22.49 -9.29
C ILE A 401 -3.15 -21.92 -10.17
N GLU A 402 -3.50 -21.24 -11.27
CA GLU A 402 -2.56 -20.59 -12.17
C GLU A 402 -1.77 -19.47 -11.47
N LEU A 403 -2.45 -18.66 -10.65
CA LEU A 403 -1.79 -17.65 -9.82
C LEU A 403 -0.77 -18.30 -8.88
N LEU A 404 -1.17 -19.32 -8.12
CA LEU A 404 -0.28 -20.02 -7.18
C LEU A 404 0.89 -20.72 -7.87
N SER A 405 0.67 -21.30 -9.05
CA SER A 405 1.71 -21.89 -9.89
C SER A 405 2.71 -20.83 -10.37
N SER A 406 2.21 -19.68 -10.85
CA SER A 406 3.05 -18.55 -11.27
C SER A 406 3.89 -18.03 -10.11
N LEU A 407 3.29 -17.85 -8.93
CA LEU A 407 4.01 -17.45 -7.72
C LEU A 407 5.08 -18.49 -7.32
N ALA A 408 4.78 -19.78 -7.43
CA ALA A 408 5.73 -20.85 -7.15
C ALA A 408 6.93 -20.87 -8.14
N GLU A 409 6.71 -20.48 -9.39
CA GLU A 409 7.79 -20.27 -10.36
C GLU A 409 8.68 -19.09 -9.93
N ILE A 410 8.07 -17.95 -9.60
CA ILE A 410 8.78 -16.71 -9.26
C ILE A 410 9.66 -16.90 -8.04
N VAL A 411 9.13 -17.44 -6.94
CA VAL A 411 9.91 -17.63 -5.71
C VAL A 411 11.04 -18.66 -5.87
N ARG A 412 11.02 -19.48 -6.93
CA ARG A 412 12.08 -20.42 -7.27
C ARG A 412 13.16 -19.79 -8.16
N ASP A 413 12.88 -18.68 -8.84
CA ASP A 413 13.89 -17.92 -9.58
C ASP A 413 14.81 -17.20 -8.57
N GLN A 414 15.86 -17.91 -8.14
CA GLN A 414 16.78 -17.44 -7.10
C GLN A 414 17.55 -16.19 -7.51
N ASP A 415 17.83 -16.01 -8.81
CA ASP A 415 18.47 -14.79 -9.30
C ASP A 415 17.53 -13.60 -9.12
N PHE A 416 16.29 -13.72 -9.58
CA PHE A 416 15.27 -12.68 -9.40
C PHE A 416 15.00 -12.38 -7.91
N VAL A 417 14.82 -13.42 -7.08
CA VAL A 417 14.57 -13.26 -5.64
C VAL A 417 15.75 -12.58 -4.93
N THR A 418 16.98 -12.94 -5.27
CA THR A 418 18.16 -12.29 -4.69
C THR A 418 18.20 -10.81 -5.07
N GLN A 419 17.99 -10.50 -6.35
CA GLN A 419 18.01 -9.11 -6.82
C GLN A 419 16.86 -8.28 -6.22
N ILE A 420 15.65 -8.83 -6.06
CA ILE A 420 14.53 -8.09 -5.51
C ILE A 420 14.72 -7.76 -4.03
N LEU A 421 15.25 -8.72 -3.25
CA LEU A 421 15.59 -8.51 -1.85
C LEU A 421 16.72 -7.49 -1.69
N ASN A 422 17.73 -7.50 -2.57
CA ASN A 422 18.77 -6.47 -2.55
C ASN A 422 18.21 -5.05 -2.82
N ILE A 423 17.22 -4.92 -3.72
CA ILE A 423 16.55 -3.63 -3.95
C ILE A 423 15.73 -3.24 -2.71
N ASN A 424 14.98 -4.18 -2.12
CA ASN A 424 14.24 -3.96 -0.89
C ASN A 424 15.14 -3.42 0.23
N ASP A 425 16.27 -4.08 0.45
CA ASP A 425 17.19 -3.75 1.53
C ASP A 425 17.84 -2.39 1.30
N SER A 426 18.20 -2.06 0.06
CA SER A 426 18.69 -0.72 -0.30
C SER A 426 17.69 0.39 0.05
N ILE A 427 16.38 0.13 -0.07
CA ILE A 427 15.34 1.10 0.28
C ILE A 427 15.18 1.20 1.80
N THR A 428 15.17 0.06 2.49
CA THR A 428 15.09 0.03 3.96
C THR A 428 16.30 0.74 4.61
N GLU A 429 17.50 0.58 4.04
CA GLU A 429 18.71 1.29 4.48
C GLU A 429 18.60 2.81 4.31
N MET A 430 17.98 3.27 3.21
CA MET A 430 17.75 4.69 2.94
C MET A 430 16.84 5.35 3.98
N SER A 431 15.86 4.62 4.52
CA SER A 431 14.87 5.11 5.48
C SER A 431 15.15 4.74 6.93
N ALA A 432 16.32 4.15 7.23
CA ALA A 432 16.66 3.65 8.56
C ALA A 432 16.74 4.74 9.65
N ASP A 433 16.91 6.00 9.25
CA ASP A 433 17.00 7.16 10.15
C ASP A 433 15.66 7.94 10.30
N ASN A 434 14.54 7.39 9.81
CA ASN A 434 13.22 8.05 9.82
C ASN A 434 12.46 7.93 11.16
#